data_AF-A0A0M3IWQ6-F1
#
_entry.id   AF-A0A0M3IWQ6-F1
#
_cell.length_a   1.000
_cell.length_b   1.000
_cell.length_c   1.000
_cell.angle_alpha   90.00
_cell.angle_beta   90.00
_cell.angle_gamma   90.00
#
_symmetry.space_group_name_H-M   'P 1'
#
loop_
_entity.id
_entity.type
_entity.pdbx_description
1 polymer ?
#
loop_
_entity_poly.entity_id
_entity_poly.type
_entity_poly.pdbx_seq_one_letter_code
_entity_poly.pdbx_strand_id
1 'polypeptide(L)'
;LILPGFARDIFPSAVRDFWIGLSSQEIFGSWRWNDHSPLIYYNWASDDPSNNLTNQCVLMSKVTSKWSAVNCFKEHAYICALSLDCPTHTKSKVKFIYLYVFLDLLD
;
A
#
# COMPACT_ATOMS: atom_id res chain seq x y z
N LEU A 1 -1.82 -8.83 1.71
CA LEU A 1 -0.65 -8.97 0.82
C LEU A 1 -1.05 -8.51 -0.56
N ILE A 2 -0.55 -7.36 -1.01
CA ILE A 2 -0.64 -6.99 -2.41
C ILE A 2 0.53 -7.72 -3.10
N LEU A 3 0.22 -8.70 -3.94
CA LEU A 3 1.23 -9.53 -4.59
C LEU A 3 1.96 -8.72 -5.68
N PRO A 4 3.25 -8.98 -5.94
CA PRO A 4 3.97 -8.38 -7.06
C PRO A 4 3.23 -8.62 -8.38
N GLY A 5 3.06 -7.57 -9.18
CA GLY A 5 2.39 -7.64 -10.49
C GLY A 5 0.87 -7.43 -10.47
N PHE A 6 0.20 -7.61 -9.33
CA PHE A 6 -1.26 -7.42 -9.20
C PHE A 6 -1.72 -6.00 -9.58
N ALA A 7 -0.89 -5.00 -9.31
CA ALA A 7 -1.21 -3.61 -9.62
C ALA A 7 -1.26 -3.29 -11.12
N ARG A 8 -0.59 -4.09 -11.97
CA ARG A 8 -0.56 -3.86 -13.42
C ARG A 8 -1.93 -4.03 -14.06
N ASP A 9 -2.73 -4.93 -13.52
CA ASP A 9 -4.04 -5.30 -14.09
C ASP A 9 -5.16 -4.38 -13.59
N ILE A 10 -4.89 -3.58 -12.57
CA ILE A 10 -5.89 -2.75 -11.87
C ILE A 10 -5.79 -1.28 -12.23
N PHE A 11 -4.56 -0.78 -12.40
CA PHE A 11 -4.34 0.63 -12.66
C PHE A 11 -4.10 0.90 -14.15
N PRO A 12 -4.76 1.92 -14.74
CA PRO A 12 -4.51 2.35 -16.11
C PRO A 12 -3.03 2.65 -16.37
N SER A 13 -2.60 2.59 -17.63
CA SER A 13 -1.22 2.85 -18.05
C SER A 13 -0.66 4.19 -17.54
N ALA A 14 -1.52 5.20 -17.37
CA ALA A 14 -1.16 6.53 -16.87
C ALA A 14 -0.69 6.54 -15.39
N VAL A 15 -1.17 5.61 -14.57
CA VAL A 15 -0.76 5.49 -13.17
C VAL A 15 0.54 4.69 -13.09
N ARG A 16 1.57 5.29 -12.48
CA ARG A 16 2.90 4.68 -12.31
C ARG A 16 3.13 4.21 -10.88
N ASP A 17 2.75 5.03 -9.92
CA ASP A 17 2.90 4.76 -8.50
C ASP A 17 1.59 5.15 -7.79
N PHE A 18 1.29 4.46 -6.70
CA PHE A 18 0.05 4.67 -5.96
C PHE A 18 0.26 4.45 -4.46
N TRP A 19 -0.57 5.09 -3.66
CA TRP A 19 -0.55 4.96 -2.21
C TRP A 19 -0.94 3.56 -1.78
N ILE A 20 -0.19 3.03 -0.81
CA ILE A 20 -0.56 1.85 -0.03
C ILE A 20 -0.79 2.26 1.43
N GLY A 21 -1.52 1.44 2.18
CA GLY A 21 -1.84 1.74 3.57
C GLY A 21 -0.67 1.66 4.57
N LEU A 22 0.58 1.72 4.12
CA LEU A 22 1.76 1.72 4.99
C LEU A 22 2.18 3.16 5.27
N SER A 23 2.35 3.50 6.55
CA SER A 23 2.79 4.83 6.96
C SER A 23 3.70 4.78 8.19
N SER A 24 4.50 5.82 8.41
CA SER A 24 5.28 6.01 9.63
C SER A 24 4.61 7.06 10.51
N GLN A 25 4.35 6.72 11.77
CA GLN A 25 3.73 7.65 12.74
C GLN A 25 4.76 8.42 13.57
N GLU A 26 6.05 8.04 13.49
CA GLU A 26 7.11 8.59 14.32
C GLU A 26 8.28 9.07 13.47
N ILE A 27 8.97 10.10 13.96
CA ILE A 27 10.19 10.70 13.38
C ILE A 27 11.31 9.66 13.22
N PHE A 28 11.26 8.55 13.99
CA PHE A 28 12.26 7.48 13.98
C PHE A 28 11.72 6.09 13.56
N GLY A 29 10.71 6.04 12.70
CA GLY A 29 10.59 4.90 11.77
C GLY A 29 9.83 3.66 12.25
N SER A 30 8.73 3.82 12.99
CA SER A 30 7.79 2.71 13.17
C SER A 30 6.77 2.66 12.01
N TRP A 31 7.12 1.90 10.96
CA TRP A 31 6.22 1.63 9.83
C TRP A 31 5.06 0.72 10.27
N ARG A 32 3.82 1.15 10.01
CA ARG A 32 2.61 0.41 10.36
C ARG A 32 1.59 0.45 9.23
N TRP A 33 0.89 -0.67 9.04
CA TRP A 33 -0.27 -0.71 8.17
C TRP A 33 -1.46 -0.05 8.86
N ASN A 34 -2.25 0.71 8.12
CA ASN A 34 -3.47 1.36 8.60
C ASN A 34 -4.56 0.37 9.02
N ASP A 35 -4.50 -0.88 8.56
CA ASP A 35 -5.40 -1.97 8.96
C ASP A 35 -4.92 -2.72 10.22
N HIS A 36 -3.84 -2.25 10.85
CA HIS A 36 -3.19 -2.87 12.01
C HIS A 36 -2.65 -4.29 11.76
N SER A 37 -2.58 -4.75 10.50
CA SER A 37 -1.92 -6.00 10.17
C SER A 37 -0.42 -5.93 10.53
N PRO A 38 0.20 -7.04 10.97
CA PRO A 38 1.61 -7.05 11.30
C PRO A 38 2.46 -6.83 10.04
N LEU A 39 3.48 -5.96 10.14
CA LEU A 39 4.44 -5.71 9.07
C LEU A 39 5.50 -6.84 9.02
N ILE A 40 5.13 -7.95 8.38
CA ILE A 40 5.98 -9.15 8.23
C ILE A 40 6.71 -9.22 6.88
N TYR A 41 6.44 -8.27 5.99
CA TYR A 41 7.00 -8.20 4.64
C TYR A 41 7.51 -6.80 4.36
N TYR A 42 8.66 -6.70 3.70
CA TYR A 42 9.33 -5.45 3.37
C TYR A 42 9.76 -5.49 1.90
N ASN A 43 9.42 -4.44 1.13
CA ASN A 43 9.78 -4.38 -0.29
C ASN A 43 10.25 -2.98 -0.74
N TRP A 44 11.05 -2.33 0.09
CA TRP A 44 11.61 -1.01 -0.22
C TRP A 44 12.45 -1.02 -1.51
N ALA A 45 12.38 0.08 -2.25
CA ALA A 45 13.17 0.33 -3.45
C ALA A 45 14.63 0.67 -3.11
N SER A 46 14.84 1.38 -2.00
CA SER A 46 16.13 1.72 -1.42
C SER A 46 16.29 1.03 -0.07
N ASP A 47 17.54 0.76 0.31
CA ASP A 47 17.86 0.08 1.56
C ASP A 47 17.52 0.90 2.81
N ASP A 48 17.29 2.22 2.66
CA ASP A 48 16.91 3.11 3.74
C ASP A 48 15.71 4.02 3.37
N PRO A 49 14.50 3.76 3.91
CA PRO A 49 13.33 4.62 3.75
C PRO A 49 13.30 5.80 4.74
N SER A 50 14.22 5.87 5.71
CA SER A 50 14.18 6.79 6.85
C SER A 50 14.95 8.11 6.66
N ASN A 51 15.61 8.30 5.52
CA ASN A 51 16.49 9.46 5.27
C ASN A 51 15.80 10.83 5.28
N ASN A 52 14.47 10.89 5.40
CA ASN A 52 13.77 12.16 5.45
C ASN A 52 12.57 12.11 6.41
N LEU A 53 12.64 12.92 7.47
CA LEU A 53 11.63 13.03 8.52
C LEU A 53 10.24 13.44 8.00
N THR A 54 10.16 14.04 6.81
CA THR A 54 8.88 14.44 6.19
C THR A 54 8.23 13.34 5.36
N ASN A 55 8.91 12.22 5.12
CA ASN A 55 8.44 11.15 4.23
C ASN A 55 7.79 10.04 5.04
N GLN A 56 6.52 10.23 5.38
CA GLN A 56 5.77 9.34 6.25
C GLN A 56 4.78 8.42 5.53
N CYS A 57 4.53 8.64 4.23
CA CYS A 57 3.61 7.84 3.44
C CYS A 57 4.36 7.01 2.39
N VAL A 58 3.78 5.87 2.02
CA VAL A 58 4.44 4.92 1.13
C VAL A 58 3.69 4.79 -0.20
N LEU A 59 4.44 5.01 -1.28
CA LEU A 59 4.00 4.66 -2.62
C LEU A 59 4.53 3.27 -2.99
N MET A 60 3.72 2.52 -3.74
CA MET A 60 4.17 1.33 -4.44
C MET A 60 4.22 1.59 -5.94
N SER A 61 5.32 1.19 -6.57
CA SER A 61 5.43 1.25 -8.02
C SER A 61 4.63 0.15 -8.69
N LYS A 62 3.80 0.51 -9.68
CA LYS A 62 3.06 -0.45 -10.50
C LYS A 62 3.99 -1.39 -11.28
N VAL A 63 5.17 -0.90 -11.67
CA VAL A 63 6.10 -1.62 -12.53
C VAL A 63 6.98 -2.57 -11.71
N THR A 64 7.65 -2.05 -10.68
CA THR A 64 8.62 -2.83 -9.90
C THR A 64 8.01 -3.47 -8.65
N SER A 65 6.80 -3.07 -8.28
CA SER A 65 6.16 -3.42 -6.99
C SER A 65 6.96 -2.97 -5.75
N LYS A 66 8.00 -2.15 -5.94
CA LYS A 66 8.86 -1.64 -4.87
C LYS A 66 8.22 -0.44 -4.17
N TRP A 67 8.59 -0.25 -2.90
CA TRP A 67 8.05 0.77 -2.02
C TRP A 67 8.99 1.95 -1.89
N SER A 68 8.42 3.16 -1.86
CA SER A 68 9.17 4.40 -1.67
C SER A 68 8.48 5.27 -0.63
N ALA A 69 9.25 5.72 0.37
CA ALA A 69 8.78 6.69 1.35
C ALA A 69 8.78 8.10 0.72
N VAL A 70 7.64 8.77 0.78
CA VAL A 70 7.43 10.10 0.22
C VAL A 70 6.58 10.97 1.14
N ASN A 71 6.58 12.27 0.88
CA ASN A 71 5.74 13.23 1.57
C ASN A 71 4.25 12.94 1.31
N CYS A 72 3.45 12.84 2.38
CA CYS A 72 2.03 12.52 2.34
C CYS A 72 1.14 13.54 1.61
N PHE A 73 1.61 14.79 1.44
CA PHE A 73 0.85 15.86 0.80
C PHE A 73 0.88 15.80 -0.74
N LYS A 74 1.43 14.74 -1.33
CA LYS A 74 1.42 14.54 -2.78
C LYS A 74 0.12 13.88 -3.24
N GLU A 75 -0.37 14.28 -4.40
CA GLU A 75 -1.50 13.64 -5.05
C GLU A 75 -1.04 12.40 -5.82
N HIS A 76 -1.61 11.24 -5.47
CA HIS A 76 -1.42 9.99 -6.19
C HIS A 76 -2.70 9.15 -6.08
N ALA A 77 -2.92 8.28 -7.07
CA ALA A 77 -3.94 7.25 -6.96
C ALA A 77 -3.66 6.35 -5.74
N TYR A 78 -4.67 5.68 -5.21
CA TYR A 78 -4.53 4.81 -4.05
C TYR A 78 -5.29 3.50 -4.21
N ILE A 79 -4.91 2.51 -3.40
CA ILE A 79 -5.55 1.21 -3.38
C ILE A 79 -6.13 0.92 -1.98
N CYS A 80 -7.43 0.59 -1.92
CA CYS A 80 -8.10 0.19 -0.70
C CYS A 80 -8.18 -1.33 -0.63
N ALA A 81 -7.77 -1.93 0.49
CA ALA A 81 -7.89 -3.35 0.73
C ALA A 81 -8.96 -3.63 1.79
N LEU A 82 -9.95 -4.48 1.48
CA LEU A 82 -10.92 -4.96 2.46
C LEU A 82 -10.68 -6.44 2.76
N SER A 83 -10.53 -6.78 4.04
CA SER A 83 -10.54 -8.16 4.52
C SER A 83 -11.98 -8.57 4.85
N LEU A 84 -12.54 -9.51 4.09
CA LEU A 84 -13.79 -10.14 4.49
C LEU A 84 -13.51 -11.37 5.33
N ASP A 85 -14.00 -11.36 6.57
CA ASP A 85 -14.14 -12.58 7.36
C ASP A 85 -15.42 -13.30 6.91
N CYS A 86 -15.30 -14.53 6.41
CA CYS A 86 -16.48 -15.34 6.12
C CYS A 86 -17.19 -15.71 7.44
N PRO A 87 -18.54 -15.60 7.51
CA PRO A 87 -19.31 -16.13 8.62
C PRO A 87 -18.96 -17.59 8.86
N THR A 88 -18.63 -17.90 10.11
CA THR A 88 -18.08 -19.17 10.57
C THR A 88 -19.03 -20.35 10.31
N HIS A 89 -18.77 -21.12 9.24
CA HIS A 89 -19.18 -22.53 9.14
C HIS A 89 -18.20 -23.42 8.36
N THR A 90 -17.01 -22.92 8.02
CA THR A 90 -15.93 -23.69 7.41
C THR A 90 -14.61 -23.35 8.10
N LYS A 91 -13.84 -24.37 8.49
CA LYS A 91 -12.57 -24.28 9.23
C LYS A 91 -11.40 -23.69 8.42
N SER A 92 -11.69 -22.84 7.45
CA SER A 92 -10.69 -22.23 6.59
C SER A 92 -10.82 -20.72 6.70
N LYS A 93 -9.81 -20.06 7.29
CA LYS A 93 -9.66 -18.59 7.20
C LYS A 93 -9.29 -18.25 5.77
N VAL A 94 -10.28 -18.16 4.88
CA VAL A 94 -10.09 -17.63 3.54
C VAL A 94 -10.21 -16.12 3.63
N LYS A 95 -9.08 -15.41 3.63
CA LYS A 95 -9.05 -13.94 3.63
C LYS A 95 -9.19 -13.46 2.19
N PHE A 96 -10.39 -13.05 1.79
CA PHE A 96 -10.58 -12.37 0.51
C PHE A 96 -10.12 -10.91 0.65
N ILE A 97 -9.25 -10.46 -0.26
CA ILE A 97 -8.79 -9.07 -0.31
C ILE A 97 -9.45 -8.42 -1.53
N TYR A 98 -10.44 -7.55 -1.31
CA TYR A 98 -11.02 -6.74 -2.37
C TYR A 98 -10.24 -5.45 -2.51
N LEU A 99 -9.92 -5.08 -3.76
CA LEU A 99 -9.05 -3.95 -4.07
C LEU A 99 -9.85 -2.94 -4.89
N TYR A 100 -10.15 -1.80 -4.27
CA TYR A 100 -10.85 -0.69 -4.92
C TYR A 100 -9.83 0.39 -5.28
N VAL A 101 -9.93 0.89 -6.51
CA VAL A 101 -9.15 2.04 -6.97
C VAL A 101 -10.05 3.26 -6.95
N PHE A 102 -9.67 4.27 -6.17
CA PHE A 102 -10.21 5.60 -6.35
C PHE A 102 -9.23 6.35 -7.24
N LEU A 103 -9.64 6.59 -8.48
CA LEU A 103 -9.07 7.66 -9.28
C LEU A 103 -9.89 8.88 -8.88
N ASP A 104 -9.37 9.74 -8.02
CA ASP A 104 -9.97 11.06 -7.87
C ASP A 104 -10.05 11.67 -9.27
N LEU A 105 -11.30 11.91 -9.67
CA LEU A 105 -11.67 12.43 -10.97
C LEU A 105 -10.93 13.74 -11.16
N LEU A 106 -10.33 13.87 -12.34
CA LEU A 106 -9.87 15.14 -12.90
C LEU A 106 -10.94 16.20 -12.68
N ASP A 107 -10.62 17.23 -11.90
CA ASP A 107 -11.03 18.61 -12.17
C ASP A 107 -9.77 19.40 -12.51
#